data_AF-A0A431LDW8-F1
#
_entry.id   AF-A0A431LDW8-F1
#
_cell.length_a   1.000
_cell.length_b   1.000
_cell.length_c   1.000
_cell.angle_alpha   90.00
_cell.angle_beta   90.00
_cell.angle_gamma   90.00
#
_symmetry.space_group_name_H-M   'P 1'
#
loop_
_entity.id
_entity.type
_entity.pdbx_description
1 polymer ?
#
loop_
_entity_poly.entity_id
_entity_poly.type
_entity_poly.pdbx_seq_one_letter_code
_entity_poly.pdbx_strand_id
1 'polypeptide(L)' 'MSLQTIKQAIADKKMTCPECKKPIKEFEKFVEMTASVWDGAGDSGLETKGSKVTLICGNKPCAWKERTEFWESFIEE' A
#
# COMPACT_ATOMS: atom_id res chain seq x y z
N MET A 1 -5.33 7.35 0.70
CA MET A 1 -4.91 6.38 1.74
C MET A 1 -3.42 6.58 2.01
N SER A 2 -3.01 6.70 3.27
CA SER A 2 -1.65 7.15 3.61
C SER A 2 -0.75 6.01 4.07
N LEU A 3 0.57 6.23 4.02
CA LEU A 3 1.62 5.31 4.52
C LEU A 3 1.32 4.76 5.92
N GLN A 4 0.67 5.56 6.77
CA GLN A 4 0.29 5.18 8.13
C GLN A 4 -0.67 3.99 8.17
N THR A 5 -1.62 3.90 7.23
CA THR A 5 -2.59 2.81 7.14
C THR A 5 -1.89 1.49 6.84
N ILE A 6 -0.92 1.48 5.92
CA ILE A 6 -0.12 0.28 5.60
C ILE A 6 0.68 -0.17 6.83
N LYS A 7 1.33 0.78 7.51
CA LYS A 7 2.09 0.48 8.74
C LYS A 7 1.19 -0.12 9.81
N GLN A 8 0.01 0.46 10.03
CA GLN A 8 -0.95 -0.05 10.99
C GLN A 8 -1.47 -1.43 10.58
N ALA A 9 -1.84 -1.65 9.32
CA ALA A 9 -2.35 -2.93 8.86
C ALA A 9 -1.30 -4.07 8.96
N ILE A 10 -0.02 -3.74 8.77
CA ILE A 10 1.09 -4.69 9.00
C ILE A 10 1.29 -4.95 10.49
N ALA A 11 1.26 -3.91 11.32
CA ALA A 11 1.38 -4.04 12.78
C ALA A 11 0.23 -4.86 13.39
N ASP A 12 -0.98 -4.63 12.88
CA ASP A 12 -2.22 -5.33 13.27
C ASP A 12 -2.35 -6.71 12.59
N LYS A 13 -1.42 -7.07 11.71
CA LYS A 13 -1.39 -8.35 10.97
C LYS A 13 -2.63 -8.57 10.08
N LYS A 14 -3.32 -7.48 9.71
CA LYS A 14 -4.46 -7.50 8.78
C LYS A 14 -4.05 -7.65 7.33
N MET A 15 -2.81 -7.31 6.99
CA MET A 15 -2.28 -7.53 5.64
C MET A 15 -1.83 -8.97 5.45
N THR A 16 -2.57 -9.76 4.68
CA THR A 16 -2.27 -11.17 4.44
C THR A 16 -1.62 -11.36 3.07
N CYS A 17 -0.51 -12.11 3.01
CA CYS A 17 0.12 -12.45 1.74
C CYS A 17 -0.62 -13.62 1.08
N PRO A 18 -0.93 -13.53 -0.22
CA PRO A 18 -1.71 -14.55 -0.93
C PRO A 18 -0.98 -15.89 -1.10
N GLU A 19 0.37 -15.89 -1.14
CA GLU A 19 1.14 -17.13 -1.29
C GLU A 19 1.28 -17.91 0.02
N CYS A 20 1.64 -17.19 1.09
CA CYS A 20 1.94 -17.79 2.39
C CYS A 20 0.71 -17.87 3.31
N LYS A 21 -0.38 -17.13 3.00
CA LYS A 21 -1.52 -16.85 3.90
C LYS A 21 -1.08 -16.37 5.29
N LYS A 22 0.10 -15.77 5.36
CA LYS A 22 0.68 -15.23 6.58
C LYS A 22 0.69 -13.71 6.51
N PRO A 23 0.73 -13.02 7.66
CA PRO A 23 0.81 -11.57 7.66
C PRO A 23 2.09 -11.09 7.00
N ILE A 24 1.93 -10.08 6.15
CA ILE A 24 3.00 -9.32 5.51
C ILE A 24 3.77 -8.60 6.61
N LYS A 25 5.10 -8.72 6.59
CA LYS A 25 5.96 -8.13 7.62
C LYS A 25 6.57 -6.81 7.19
N GLU A 26 6.76 -6.63 5.89
CA GLU A 26 7.55 -5.54 5.35
C GLU A 26 6.87 -4.95 4.12
N PHE A 27 7.12 -3.67 3.91
CA PHE A 27 6.75 -2.99 2.68
C PHE A 27 7.84 -2.00 2.30
N GLU A 28 8.05 -1.82 1.01
CA GLU A 28 9.01 -0.90 0.42
C GLU A 28 8.32 0.04 -0.57
N LYS A 29 9.01 1.15 -0.91
CA LYS A 29 8.65 2.04 -2.02
C LYS A 29 7.17 2.42 -2.06
N PHE A 30 6.66 2.96 -0.96
CA PHE A 30 5.39 3.66 -0.96
C PHE A 30 5.55 4.98 -1.71
N VAL A 31 4.77 5.13 -2.78
CA VAL A 31 4.70 6.34 -3.59
C VAL A 31 3.25 6.78 -3.61
N GLU A 32 2.96 7.91 -2.97
CA GLU A 32 1.68 8.59 -3.16
C GLU A 32 1.69 9.14 -4.58
N MET A 33 0.76 8.66 -5.40
CA MET A 33 0.56 9.23 -6.72
C MET A 33 -0.20 10.54 -6.54
N THR A 34 0.52 11.61 -6.23
CA THR A 34 0.00 12.96 -6.35
C THR A 34 -0.08 13.27 -7.84
N ALA A 35 -1.31 13.34 -8.38
CA ALA A 35 -1.50 13.92 -9.71
C ALA A 35 -0.95 15.35 -9.65
N SER A 36 0.08 15.63 -10.44
CA SER A 36 0.79 16.90 -10.42
C SER A 36 -0.21 18.05 -10.58
N VAL A 37 -0.23 18.94 -9.60
CA VAL A 37 -0.93 20.22 -9.66
C VAL A 37 -0.34 21.02 -10.81
N TRP A 38 -1.16 21.29 -11.83
CA TRP A 38 -0.92 22.41 -12.72
C TRP A 38 -1.49 23.65 -12.02
N ASP A 39 -0.63 24.54 -11.57
CA ASP A 39 -0.98 25.77 -10.86
C ASP A 39 -1.63 26.74 -11.87
N GLY A 40 -2.94 26.57 -12.07
CA GLY A 40 -3.68 27.26 -13.11
C GLY A 40 -5.18 27.30 -12.81
N ALA A 41 -5.56 28.18 -11.89
CA ALA A 41 -6.89 28.74 -11.68
C ALA A 41 -8.08 27.76 -11.57
N GLY A 42 -8.60 27.63 -10.34
CA GLY A 42 -10.00 27.29 -10.09
C GLY A 42 -10.19 25.87 -9.57
N ASP A 43 -10.58 25.78 -8.30
CA ASP A 43 -11.36 24.69 -7.72
C ASP A 43 -10.91 23.26 -8.10
N SER A 44 -9.85 22.78 -7.46
CA SER A 44 -9.46 21.38 -7.55
C SER A 44 -9.60 20.74 -6.18
N GLY A 45 -10.79 20.20 -5.94
CA GLY A 45 -11.01 19.18 -4.91
C GLY A 45 -10.00 18.06 -5.11
N LEU A 46 -8.95 18.09 -4.27
CA LEU A 46 -7.77 17.25 -4.40
C LEU A 46 -8.10 15.81 -3.98
N GLU A 47 -8.71 15.05 -4.88
CA GLU A 47 -8.85 13.62 -4.70
C GLU A 47 -7.50 12.96 -4.99
N THR A 48 -6.78 12.55 -3.93
CA THR A 48 -5.62 11.67 -4.04
C THR A 48 -6.02 10.39 -4.78
N LYS A 49 -5.71 10.29 -6.08
CA LYS A 49 -6.19 9.22 -6.97
C LYS A 49 -5.61 7.82 -6.71
N GLY A 50 -4.63 7.65 -5.82
CA GLY A 50 -4.11 6.33 -5.46
C GLY A 50 -2.75 6.36 -4.79
N SER A 51 -2.29 5.19 -4.34
CA SER A 51 -0.97 5.03 -3.74
C SER A 51 -0.38 3.70 -4.14
N LYS A 52 0.86 3.69 -4.61
CA LYS A 52 1.55 2.46 -5.03
C LYS A 52 2.55 2.05 -3.99
N VAL A 53 2.49 0.80 -3.54
CA VAL A 53 3.42 0.25 -2.55
C VAL A 53 3.96 -1.08 -3.03
N THR A 54 5.15 -1.44 -2.56
CA THR A 54 5.70 -2.78 -2.74
C THR A 54 5.54 -3.57 -1.44
N LEU A 55 4.64 -4.54 -1.41
CA LEU A 55 4.42 -5.41 -0.26
C LEU A 55 5.39 -6.58 -0.27
N ILE A 56 5.86 -7.02 0.91
CA ILE A 56 6.87 -8.08 1.07
C ILE A 56 6.44 -9.03 2.21
N CYS A 57 6.14 -10.32 1.92
CA CYS A 57 5.69 -11.30 2.95
C CYS A 57 6.74 -11.41 4.08
N GLY A 58 8.04 -11.43 3.74
CA GLY A 58 9.15 -11.47 4.73
C GLY A 58 9.18 -12.75 5.58
N ASN A 59 8.40 -13.78 5.22
CA ASN A 59 8.16 -14.97 6.02
C ASN A 59 8.70 -16.21 5.30
N LYS A 60 9.91 -16.67 5.66
CA LYS A 60 10.53 -17.84 5.04
C LYS A 60 9.64 -19.09 5.16
N PRO A 61 9.50 -19.91 4.09
CA PRO A 61 10.19 -19.82 2.79
C PRO A 61 9.54 -18.87 1.76
N CYS A 62 8.48 -18.15 2.11
CA CYS A 62 7.79 -17.24 1.21
C CYS A 62 8.51 -15.89 1.10
N ALA A 63 9.06 -15.65 -0.10
CA ALA A 63 9.71 -14.42 -0.50
C ALA A 63 8.81 -13.56 -1.41
N TRP A 64 7.48 -13.72 -1.31
CA TRP A 64 6.53 -12.97 -2.12
C TRP A 64 6.75 -11.47 -1.97
N LYS A 65 6.89 -10.81 -3.12
CA LYS A 65 7.12 -9.37 -3.25
C LYS A 65 6.31 -8.88 -4.44
N GLU A 66 5.35 -7.99 -4.18
CA GLU A 66 4.50 -7.44 -5.23
C GLU A 66 4.36 -5.94 -5.11
N ARG A 67 4.50 -5.26 -6.25
CA ARG A 67 4.27 -3.82 -6.36
C ARG A 67 2.88 -3.57 -6.90
N THR A 68 1.98 -3.15 -6.03
CA THR A 68 0.56 -2.94 -6.35
C THR A 68 0.08 -1.58 -5.86
N GLU A 69 -0.87 -1.03 -6.60
CA GLU A 69 -1.66 0.15 -6.18
C GLU A 69 -2.93 -0.25 -5.42
N PHE A 70 -3.33 -1.52 -5.51
CA PHE A 70 -4.48 -2.12 -4.84
C PHE A 70 -4.08 -2.83 -3.54
N TRP A 71 -3.06 -2.33 -2.84
CA TRP A 71 -2.54 -2.93 -1.60
C TRP A 71 -3.59 -2.99 -0.48
N GLU A 72 -4.58 -2.10 -0.54
CA GLU A 72 -5.75 -2.10 0.33
C GLU A 72 -6.57 -3.39 0.23
N SER A 73 -6.62 -4.02 -0.95
CA SER A 73 -7.33 -5.28 -1.16
C SER A 73 -6.69 -6.47 -0.45
N PHE A 74 -5.49 -6.30 0.12
CA PHE A 74 -4.79 -7.30 0.91
C PHE A 74 -5.03 -7.14 2.42
N ILE A 75 -5.72 -6.08 2.83
CA ILE A 75 -6.11 -5.84 4.22
C ILE A 75 -7.43 -6.59 4.46
N GLU A 76 -7.41 -7.62 5.30
CA GLU A 76 -8.63 -8.27 5.80
C GLU A 76 -9.26 -7.40 6.91
N GLU A 77 -10.58 -7.20 6.84
CA GLU A 77 -11.35 -6.37 7.81
C GLU A 77 -11.36 -6.96 9.23
#